data_AF-A0A7C9LX68-F1
#
_entry.id   AF-A0A7C9LX68-F1
#
_cell.length_a   1.000
_cell.length_b   1.000
_cell.length_c   1.000
_cell.angle_alpha   90.00
_cell.angle_beta   90.00
_cell.angle_gamma   90.00
#
_symmetry.space_group_name_H-M   'P 1'
#
loop_
_entity.id
_entity.type
_entity.pdbx_description
1 polymer ?
#
loop_
_entity_poly.entity_id
_entity_poly.type
_entity_poly.pdbx_seq_one_letter_code
_entity_poly.pdbx_strand_id
1 'polypeptide(L)'
;MSDFFTMQAGETAAPVPDGPVLCQATAAMRRIHRVFLWSYDEAPGLVRSAADGDTERSGYVGEVLGNFDKLLHVHHEGEDLYMYPQLGERAPACALHIAQMLAQHEQVRQALDELAPIRERWRESADAELGEQLATRYEDLSAMLKVHLRREVTEVTPAVEKVLTEEEFEQLSSHGVDAFEKKVVLAYLGMILATNPPDEQREFIMDIPLPIRMAYRLVGKRLYRKQYATLFPGRAVPKTI
;
A
#
# COMPACT_ATOMS: atom_id res chain seq x y z
N MET A 1 -12.23 13.45 12.27
CA MET A 1 -10.88 12.88 12.18
C MET A 1 -10.14 13.68 11.13
N SER A 2 -8.98 14.24 11.45
CA SER A 2 -8.13 14.92 10.47
C SER A 2 -7.79 13.96 9.34
N ASP A 3 -7.75 14.44 8.10
CA ASP A 3 -7.22 13.65 6.98
C ASP A 3 -5.77 13.27 7.31
N PHE A 4 -5.45 11.97 7.26
CA PHE A 4 -4.12 11.45 7.58
C PHE A 4 -3.06 12.11 6.69
N PHE A 5 -3.40 12.41 5.44
CA PHE A 5 -2.53 13.09 4.46
C PHE A 5 -2.52 14.61 4.66
N THR A 6 -2.33 15.04 5.90
CA THR A 6 -2.09 16.44 6.26
C THR A 6 -0.67 16.56 6.81
N MET A 7 0.07 17.57 6.33
CA MET A 7 1.42 17.85 6.80
C MET A 7 1.47 18.12 8.31
N GLN A 8 2.49 17.61 8.99
CA GLN A 8 2.72 17.80 10.42
C GLN A 8 3.67 18.97 10.69
N ALA A 9 3.73 19.42 11.95
CA ALA A 9 4.63 20.50 12.34
C ALA A 9 6.10 20.11 12.10
N GLY A 10 6.86 20.99 11.44
CA GLY A 10 8.27 20.78 11.11
C GLY A 10 8.51 20.14 9.74
N GLU A 11 7.46 19.75 9.04
CA GLU A 11 7.55 19.21 7.67
C GLU A 11 7.41 20.32 6.64
N THR A 12 7.92 20.07 5.44
CA THR A 12 7.98 21.08 4.40
C THR A 12 7.90 20.41 3.04
N ALA A 13 6.97 20.87 2.21
CA ALA A 13 6.83 20.34 0.85
C ALA A 13 8.07 20.59 0.00
N ALA A 14 8.30 19.70 -0.96
CA ALA A 14 9.27 19.93 -2.00
C ALA A 14 8.91 21.19 -2.80
N PRO A 15 9.90 21.91 -3.34
CA PRO A 15 9.63 23.02 -4.25
C PRO A 15 8.80 22.53 -5.44
N VAL A 16 7.59 23.06 -5.59
CA VAL A 16 6.66 22.69 -6.66
C VAL A 16 6.97 23.54 -7.90
N PRO A 17 7.36 22.96 -9.05
CA PRO A 17 7.59 23.71 -10.27
C PRO A 17 6.35 24.47 -10.74
N ASP A 18 6.56 25.61 -11.39
CA ASP A 18 5.49 26.33 -12.07
C ASP A 18 4.93 25.50 -13.24
N GLY A 19 3.65 25.71 -13.57
CA GLY A 19 3.01 25.08 -14.73
C GLY A 19 1.68 24.39 -14.42
N PRO A 20 1.05 23.78 -15.44
CA PRO A 20 -0.19 23.03 -15.26
C PRO A 20 0.03 21.76 -14.43
N VAL A 21 -1.05 21.18 -13.93
CA VAL A 21 -1.05 19.80 -13.42
C VAL A 21 -1.10 18.86 -14.63
N LEU A 22 -0.14 17.93 -14.71
CA LEU A 22 0.07 17.02 -15.83
C LEU A 22 -0.45 15.59 -15.58
N CYS A 23 -0.57 15.20 -14.32
CA CYS A 23 -1.14 13.92 -13.89
C CYS A 23 -1.80 14.06 -12.52
N GLN A 24 -2.49 13.01 -12.05
CA GLN A 24 -3.21 13.00 -10.76
C GLN A 24 -2.46 12.20 -9.68
N ALA A 25 -1.14 12.34 -9.62
CA ALA A 25 -0.28 11.53 -8.75
C ALA A 25 -0.68 11.62 -7.26
N THR A 26 -1.02 12.80 -6.76
CA THR A 26 -1.38 12.98 -5.34
C THR A 26 -2.67 12.23 -5.00
N ALA A 27 -3.66 12.23 -5.89
CA ALA A 27 -4.91 11.49 -5.69
C ALA A 27 -4.68 9.97 -5.79
N ALA A 28 -3.90 9.53 -6.77
CA ALA A 28 -3.56 8.12 -6.96
C ALA A 28 -2.77 7.55 -5.77
N MET A 29 -1.72 8.25 -5.32
CA MET A 29 -0.90 7.82 -4.17
C MET A 29 -1.71 7.77 -2.87
N ARG A 30 -2.58 8.75 -2.62
CA ARG A 30 -3.50 8.70 -1.46
C ARG A 30 -4.33 7.42 -1.45
N ARG A 31 -4.84 7.00 -2.61
CA ARG A 31 -5.71 5.81 -2.70
C ARG A 31 -4.97 4.53 -2.35
N ILE A 32 -3.78 4.32 -2.91
CA ILE A 32 -2.99 3.12 -2.63
C ILE A 32 -2.39 3.17 -1.22
N HIS A 33 -1.97 4.32 -0.72
CA HIS A 33 -1.41 4.45 0.63
C HIS A 33 -2.42 4.15 1.73
N ARG A 34 -3.72 4.42 1.53
CA ARG A 34 -4.75 4.00 2.50
C ARG A 34 -4.81 2.49 2.67
N VAL A 35 -4.48 1.73 1.63
CA VAL A 35 -4.42 0.26 1.70
C VAL A 35 -3.29 -0.16 2.61
N PHE A 36 -2.11 0.42 2.43
CA PHE A 36 -0.95 0.13 3.27
C PHE A 36 -1.19 0.54 4.73
N LEU A 37 -1.71 1.73 4.97
CA LEU A 37 -2.06 2.19 6.32
C LEU A 37 -2.99 1.19 7.01
N TRP A 38 -4.07 0.81 6.32
CA TRP A 38 -5.02 -0.16 6.84
C TRP A 38 -4.40 -1.55 7.04
N SER A 39 -3.66 -2.08 6.06
CA SER A 39 -3.11 -3.44 6.12
C SER A 39 -2.10 -3.58 7.26
N TYR A 40 -1.23 -2.60 7.43
CA TYR A 40 -0.20 -2.62 8.47
C TYR A 40 -0.73 -2.23 9.85
N ASP A 41 -1.86 -1.51 9.94
CA ASP A 41 -2.59 -1.33 11.21
C ASP A 41 -3.30 -2.61 11.66
N GLU A 42 -3.82 -3.42 10.73
CA GLU A 42 -4.48 -4.70 11.06
C GLU A 42 -3.49 -5.85 11.26
N ALA A 43 -2.28 -5.79 10.66
CA ALA A 43 -1.32 -6.89 10.63
C ALA A 43 -0.96 -7.45 12.03
N PRO A 44 -0.64 -6.63 13.06
CA PRO A 44 -0.34 -7.16 14.39
C PRO A 44 -1.52 -7.92 15.00
N GLY A 45 -2.74 -7.40 14.84
CA GLY A 45 -3.96 -8.06 15.32
C GLY A 45 -4.28 -9.35 14.57
N LEU A 46 -3.97 -9.39 13.26
CA LEU A 46 -4.11 -10.60 12.45
C LEU A 46 -3.12 -11.68 12.88
N VAL A 47 -1.86 -11.34 13.13
CA VAL A 47 -0.86 -12.30 13.64
C VAL A 47 -1.30 -12.86 14.99
N ARG A 48 -1.69 -12.00 15.93
CA ARG A 48 -2.17 -12.41 17.27
C ARG A 48 -3.52 -13.14 17.27
N SER A 49 -4.17 -13.27 16.11
CA SER A 49 -5.42 -14.02 15.99
C SER A 49 -5.25 -15.52 15.83
N ALA A 50 -4.03 -16.01 15.56
CA ALA A 50 -3.74 -17.44 15.57
C ALA A 50 -3.41 -17.90 16.99
N ALA A 51 -4.07 -18.97 17.44
CA ALA A 51 -3.68 -19.64 18.68
C ALA A 51 -2.37 -20.43 18.47
N ASP A 52 -1.67 -20.72 19.56
CA ASP A 52 -0.47 -21.57 19.53
C ASP A 52 -0.78 -22.93 18.86
N GLY A 53 -0.02 -23.28 17.82
CA GLY A 53 -0.23 -24.49 17.01
C GLY A 53 -1.36 -24.43 15.96
N ASP A 54 -2.09 -23.32 15.82
CA ASP A 54 -3.10 -23.13 14.76
C ASP A 54 -2.45 -22.80 13.39
N THR A 55 -1.93 -23.83 12.75
CA THR A 55 -1.23 -23.74 11.46
C THR A 55 -2.16 -23.43 10.28
N GLU A 56 -3.46 -23.72 10.40
CA GLU A 56 -4.45 -23.31 9.40
C GLU A 56 -4.61 -21.79 9.41
N ARG A 57 -4.81 -21.19 10.59
CA ARG A 57 -4.96 -19.75 10.75
C ARG A 57 -3.69 -18.99 10.40
N SER A 58 -2.56 -19.39 10.97
CA SER A 58 -1.27 -18.73 10.71
C SER A 58 -0.84 -18.88 9.25
N GLY A 59 -1.04 -20.05 8.63
CA GLY A 59 -0.76 -20.29 7.23
C GLY A 59 -1.52 -19.33 6.30
N TYR A 60 -2.83 -19.17 6.51
CA TYR A 60 -3.66 -18.26 5.74
C TYR A 60 -3.34 -16.79 5.99
N VAL A 61 -3.24 -16.37 7.26
CA VAL A 61 -2.92 -14.99 7.62
C VAL A 61 -1.56 -14.60 7.06
N GLY A 62 -0.54 -15.44 7.23
CA GLY A 62 0.80 -15.16 6.72
C GLY A 62 0.88 -15.15 5.20
N GLU A 63 0.07 -15.93 4.49
CA GLU A 63 -0.04 -15.83 3.03
C GLU A 63 -0.60 -14.46 2.60
N VAL A 64 -1.66 -13.99 3.27
CA VAL A 64 -2.24 -12.68 2.96
C VAL A 64 -1.25 -11.56 3.30
N LEU A 65 -0.60 -11.59 4.47
CA LEU A 65 0.40 -10.60 4.86
C LEU A 65 1.59 -10.58 3.90
N GLY A 66 2.10 -11.75 3.50
CA GLY A 66 3.18 -11.83 2.51
C GLY A 66 2.81 -11.23 1.13
N ASN A 67 1.52 -11.26 0.76
CA ASN A 67 1.05 -10.58 -0.44
C ASN A 67 0.98 -9.04 -0.26
N PHE A 68 0.63 -8.52 0.93
CA PHE A 68 0.73 -7.09 1.23
C PHE A 68 2.18 -6.61 1.21
N ASP A 69 3.09 -7.39 1.80
CA ASP A 69 4.53 -7.10 1.81
C ASP A 69 5.09 -7.03 0.40
N LYS A 70 4.72 -7.99 -0.46
CA LYS A 70 5.07 -7.94 -1.87
C LYS A 70 4.49 -6.70 -2.57
N LEU A 71 3.26 -6.31 -2.24
CA LEU A 71 2.60 -5.17 -2.88
C LEU A 71 3.30 -3.86 -2.52
N LEU A 72 3.65 -3.69 -1.25
CA LEU A 72 4.42 -2.55 -0.78
C LEU A 72 5.80 -2.50 -1.44
N HIS A 73 6.49 -3.63 -1.52
CA HIS A 73 7.80 -3.71 -2.17
C HIS A 73 7.76 -3.29 -3.65
N VAL A 74 6.81 -3.83 -4.42
CA VAL A 74 6.68 -3.49 -5.85
C VAL A 74 6.22 -2.04 -6.05
N HIS A 75 5.39 -1.52 -5.14
CA HIS A 75 4.99 -0.11 -5.14
C HIS A 75 6.21 0.82 -5.02
N HIS A 76 7.05 0.62 -4.00
CA HIS A 76 8.27 1.41 -3.82
C HIS A 76 9.27 1.21 -4.98
N GLU A 77 9.43 -0.03 -5.46
CA GLU A 77 10.30 -0.32 -6.61
C GLU A 77 9.84 0.45 -7.85
N GLY A 78 8.53 0.53 -8.10
CA GLY A 78 7.99 1.29 -9.21
C GLY A 78 8.28 2.79 -9.08
N GLU A 79 8.21 3.35 -7.88
CA GLU A 79 8.53 4.76 -7.64
C GLU A 79 10.02 5.03 -7.86
N ASP A 80 10.88 4.13 -7.38
CA ASP A 80 12.33 4.20 -7.55
C ASP A 80 12.75 4.12 -9.03
N LEU A 81 12.03 3.33 -9.83
CA LEU A 81 12.32 3.13 -11.25
C LEU A 81 11.72 4.23 -12.14
N TYR A 82 10.48 4.63 -11.88
CA TYR A 82 9.67 5.41 -12.83
C TYR A 82 9.32 6.82 -12.35
N MET A 83 9.33 7.08 -11.04
CA MET A 83 8.93 8.38 -10.48
C MET A 83 10.12 9.25 -10.08
N TYR A 84 10.96 8.77 -9.16
CA TYR A 84 12.04 9.55 -8.57
C TYR A 84 13.13 9.98 -9.56
N PRO A 85 13.55 9.16 -10.55
CA PRO A 85 14.52 9.59 -11.55
C PRO A 85 14.01 10.78 -12.39
N GLN A 86 12.76 10.72 -12.84
CA GLN A 86 12.14 11.78 -13.65
C GLN A 86 11.98 13.07 -12.84
N LEU A 87 11.55 12.97 -11.57
CA LEU A 87 11.45 14.12 -10.67
C LEU A 87 12.82 14.76 -10.42
N GLY A 88 13.87 13.95 -10.22
CA GLY A 88 15.23 14.44 -10.00
C GLY A 88 15.81 15.18 -11.20
N GLU A 89 15.53 14.70 -12.42
CA GLU A 89 15.97 15.35 -13.66
C GLU A 89 15.24 16.68 -13.91
N ARG A 90 13.91 16.69 -13.72
CA ARG A 90 13.04 17.80 -14.15
C ARG A 90 12.78 18.84 -13.05
N ALA A 91 12.92 18.47 -11.78
CA ALA A 91 12.82 19.36 -10.63
C ALA A 91 13.99 19.17 -9.65
N PRO A 92 15.24 19.53 -10.02
CA PRO A 92 16.42 19.30 -9.19
C PRO A 92 16.36 19.92 -7.78
N ALA A 93 15.54 20.95 -7.58
CA ALA A 93 15.28 21.54 -6.27
C ALA A 93 14.60 20.58 -5.27
N CYS A 94 14.03 19.47 -5.74
CA CYS A 94 13.42 18.41 -4.93
C CYS A 94 14.45 17.39 -4.41
N ALA A 95 15.75 17.53 -4.73
CA ALA A 95 16.75 16.48 -4.48
C ALA A 95 16.82 15.99 -3.02
N LEU A 96 16.65 16.87 -2.04
CA LEU A 96 16.65 16.47 -0.63
C LEU A 96 15.41 15.64 -0.26
N HIS A 97 14.24 15.98 -0.79
CA HIS A 97 13.01 15.22 -0.58
C HIS A 97 13.08 13.85 -1.24
N ILE A 98 13.60 13.79 -2.48
CA ILE A 98 13.83 12.51 -3.19
C ILE A 98 14.79 11.62 -2.38
N ALA A 99 15.95 12.16 -1.98
CA ALA A 99 16.93 11.41 -1.20
C ALA A 99 16.33 10.86 0.11
N GLN A 100 15.44 11.62 0.75
CA GLN A 100 14.75 11.17 1.95
C GLN A 100 13.76 10.04 1.67
N MET A 101 12.99 10.10 0.57
CA MET A 101 12.07 9.01 0.20
C MET A 101 12.83 7.73 -0.12
N LEU A 102 13.89 7.81 -0.93
CA LEU A 102 14.75 6.66 -1.25
C LEU A 102 15.37 6.04 0.01
N ALA A 103 15.80 6.87 0.97
CA ALA A 103 16.30 6.38 2.26
C ALA A 103 15.19 5.67 3.08
N GLN A 104 13.96 6.16 3.04
CA GLN A 104 12.82 5.52 3.70
C GLN A 104 12.41 4.22 3.00
N HIS A 105 12.46 4.17 1.66
CA HIS A 105 12.22 2.94 0.90
C HIS A 105 13.22 1.85 1.28
N GLU A 106 14.50 2.20 1.42
CA GLU A 106 15.54 1.27 1.87
C GLU A 106 15.29 0.77 3.30
N GLN A 107 14.85 1.64 4.22
CA GLN A 107 14.47 1.23 5.58
C GLN A 107 13.29 0.26 5.59
N VAL A 108 12.25 0.54 4.79
CA VAL A 108 11.10 -0.34 4.63
C VAL A 108 11.53 -1.68 4.03
N ARG A 109 12.36 -1.66 2.99
CA ARG A 109 12.89 -2.86 2.34
C ARG A 109 13.63 -3.76 3.33
N GLN A 110 14.51 -3.18 4.16
CA GLN A 110 15.20 -3.90 5.23
C GLN A 110 14.24 -4.51 6.25
N ALA A 111 13.22 -3.74 6.69
CA ALA A 111 12.22 -4.26 7.63
C ALA A 111 11.42 -5.43 7.04
N LEU A 112 11.06 -5.37 5.75
CA LEU A 112 10.38 -6.45 5.02
C LEU A 112 11.27 -7.70 4.90
N ASP A 113 12.56 -7.52 4.58
CA ASP A 113 13.54 -8.61 4.49
C ASP A 113 13.73 -9.31 5.83
N GLU A 114 13.76 -8.55 6.93
CA GLU A 114 13.92 -9.10 8.29
C GLU A 114 12.68 -9.85 8.78
N LEU A 115 11.47 -9.37 8.48
CA LEU A 115 10.24 -10.02 8.95
C LEU A 115 9.85 -11.24 8.11
N ALA A 116 10.28 -11.32 6.85
CA ALA A 116 9.94 -12.42 5.95
C ALA A 116 10.28 -13.82 6.50
N PRO A 117 11.50 -14.12 6.98
CA PRO A 117 11.82 -15.44 7.53
C PRO A 117 11.05 -15.74 8.83
N ILE A 118 10.71 -14.72 9.63
CA ILE A 118 9.90 -14.88 10.84
C ILE A 118 8.48 -15.27 10.45
N ARG A 119 7.90 -14.58 9.45
CA ARG A 119 6.58 -14.88 8.91
C ARG A 119 6.51 -16.31 8.39
N GLU A 120 7.48 -16.77 7.61
CA GLU A 120 7.46 -18.14 7.07
C GLU A 120 7.55 -19.20 8.19
N ARG A 121 8.44 -19.02 9.18
CA ARG A 121 8.52 -19.94 10.32
C ARG A 121 7.25 -19.94 11.17
N TRP A 122 6.66 -18.76 11.38
CA TRP A 122 5.40 -18.63 12.10
C TRP A 122 4.24 -19.28 11.36
N ARG A 123 4.16 -19.16 10.02
CA ARG A 123 3.14 -19.83 9.19
C ARG A 123 3.16 -21.35 9.34
N GLU A 124 4.35 -21.93 9.50
CA GLU A 124 4.51 -23.39 9.59
C GLU A 124 4.23 -23.94 10.99
N SER A 125 4.43 -23.13 12.03
CA SER A 125 4.38 -23.58 13.44
C SER A 125 3.21 -23.02 14.23
N ALA A 126 2.71 -21.83 13.86
CA ALA A 126 1.85 -20.98 14.68
C ALA A 126 2.40 -20.74 16.11
N ASP A 127 3.72 -20.81 16.28
CA ASP A 127 4.37 -20.63 17.57
C ASP A 127 4.08 -19.25 18.16
N ALA A 128 3.64 -19.22 19.42
CA ALA A 128 3.21 -17.99 20.07
C ALA A 128 4.34 -16.94 20.23
N GLU A 129 5.59 -17.36 20.45
CA GLU A 129 6.73 -16.44 20.60
C GLU A 129 7.11 -15.82 19.25
N LEU A 130 7.16 -16.62 18.19
CA LEU A 130 7.32 -16.13 16.81
C LEU A 130 6.16 -15.22 16.41
N GLY A 131 4.93 -15.52 16.85
CA GLY A 131 3.76 -14.69 16.61
C GLY A 131 3.89 -13.30 17.23
N GLU A 132 4.26 -13.20 18.51
CA GLU A 132 4.48 -11.90 19.16
C GLU A 132 5.68 -11.14 18.57
N GLN A 133 6.75 -11.85 18.23
CA GLN A 133 7.89 -11.25 17.53
C GLN A 133 7.45 -10.63 16.20
N LEU A 134 6.70 -11.39 15.38
CA LEU A 134 6.21 -10.93 14.08
C LEU A 134 5.23 -9.76 14.22
N ALA A 135 4.31 -9.82 15.18
CA ALA A 135 3.36 -8.73 15.45
C ALA A 135 4.09 -7.42 15.82
N THR A 136 5.12 -7.51 16.66
CA THR A 136 5.96 -6.35 17.03
C THR A 136 6.66 -5.75 15.80
N ARG A 137 7.22 -6.59 14.90
CA ARG A 137 7.85 -6.09 13.67
C ARG A 137 6.86 -5.37 12.74
N TYR A 138 5.62 -5.84 12.67
CA TYR A 138 4.58 -5.12 11.91
C TYR A 138 4.16 -3.81 12.59
N GLU A 139 4.19 -3.71 13.92
CA GLU A 139 3.95 -2.45 14.63
C GLU A 139 5.03 -1.41 14.30
N ASP A 140 6.30 -1.83 14.32
CA ASP A 140 7.43 -0.99 13.94
C ASP A 140 7.34 -0.54 12.47
N LEU A 141 7.03 -1.47 11.56
CA LEU A 141 6.84 -1.17 10.14
C LEU A 141 5.64 -0.24 9.91
N SER A 142 4.51 -0.45 10.60
CA SER A 142 3.35 0.46 10.54
C SER A 142 3.72 1.87 10.98
N ALA A 143 4.49 2.02 12.06
CA ALA A 143 4.96 3.32 12.52
C ALA A 143 5.86 4.02 11.49
N MET A 144 6.78 3.28 10.86
CA MET A 144 7.64 3.79 9.78
C MET A 144 6.82 4.23 8.57
N LEU A 145 5.89 3.40 8.12
CA LEU A 145 5.02 3.68 6.97
C LEU A 145 4.11 4.88 7.20
N LYS A 146 3.62 5.09 8.42
CA LYS A 146 2.82 6.27 8.74
C LYS A 146 3.58 7.58 8.54
N VAL A 147 4.89 7.58 8.78
CA VAL A 147 5.74 8.75 8.47
C VAL A 147 5.96 8.84 6.97
N HIS A 148 6.43 7.76 6.36
CA HIS A 148 6.79 7.72 4.94
C HIS A 148 5.61 8.08 4.02
N LEU A 149 4.50 7.34 4.08
CA LEU A 149 3.37 7.47 3.16
C LEU A 149 2.68 8.85 3.23
N ARG A 150 2.70 9.46 4.42
CA ARG A 150 2.16 10.80 4.62
C ARG A 150 3.07 11.85 3.99
N ARG A 151 4.39 11.75 4.22
CA ARG A 151 5.37 12.70 3.71
C ARG A 151 5.48 12.61 2.20
N GLU A 152 5.43 11.43 1.61
CA GLU A 152 5.42 11.27 0.16
C GLU A 152 4.25 12.04 -0.49
N VAL A 153 3.02 11.81 0.00
CA VAL A 153 1.82 12.49 -0.52
C VAL A 153 1.83 13.99 -0.27
N THR A 154 2.30 14.44 0.90
CA THR A 154 2.20 15.85 1.28
C THR A 154 3.39 16.69 0.83
N GLU A 155 4.56 16.06 0.65
CA GLU A 155 5.79 16.76 0.31
C GLU A 155 6.22 16.55 -1.14
N VAL A 156 5.99 15.37 -1.73
CA VAL A 156 6.61 15.00 -3.01
C VAL A 156 5.63 15.00 -4.16
N THR A 157 4.47 14.34 -4.00
CA THR A 157 3.53 14.16 -5.13
C THR A 157 3.03 15.47 -5.77
N PRO A 158 2.89 16.62 -5.06
CA PRO A 158 2.55 17.88 -5.72
C PRO A 158 3.59 18.35 -6.74
N ALA A 159 4.88 18.05 -6.52
CA ALA A 159 5.93 18.35 -7.49
C ALA A 159 5.90 17.33 -8.65
N VAL A 160 5.64 16.05 -8.36
CA VAL A 160 5.45 14.99 -9.37
C VAL A 160 4.35 15.36 -10.36
N GLU A 161 3.22 15.88 -9.88
CA GLU A 161 2.09 16.33 -10.70
C GLU A 161 2.44 17.44 -11.69
N LYS A 162 3.56 18.15 -11.51
CA LYS A 162 4.03 19.20 -12.41
C LYS A 162 5.02 18.73 -13.47
N VAL A 163 5.62 17.55 -13.27
CA VAL A 163 6.76 17.11 -14.09
C VAL A 163 6.57 15.77 -14.78
N LEU A 164 5.70 14.91 -14.26
CA LEU A 164 5.36 13.63 -14.89
C LEU A 164 4.08 13.78 -15.71
N THR A 165 4.08 13.22 -16.92
CA THR A 165 2.85 13.07 -17.70
C THR A 165 1.98 11.94 -17.14
N GLU A 166 0.72 11.91 -17.55
CA GLU A 166 -0.19 10.79 -17.23
C GLU A 166 0.38 9.44 -17.72
N GLU A 167 0.94 9.38 -18.93
CA GLU A 167 1.55 8.16 -19.50
C GLU A 167 2.77 7.68 -18.70
N GLU A 168 3.63 8.61 -18.25
CA GLU A 168 4.77 8.26 -17.40
C GLU A 168 4.32 7.74 -16.03
N PHE A 169 3.29 8.37 -15.45
CA PHE A 169 2.72 7.94 -14.19
C PHE A 169 1.99 6.59 -14.30
N GLU A 170 1.42 6.26 -15.46
CA GLU A 170 0.83 4.95 -15.74
C GLU A 170 1.86 3.82 -15.74
N GLN A 171 3.14 4.08 -16.04
CA GLN A 171 4.20 3.07 -15.97
C GLN A 171 4.40 2.56 -14.55
N LEU A 172 4.41 3.46 -13.57
CA LEU A 172 4.42 3.13 -12.14
C LEU A 172 3.22 2.24 -11.77
N SER A 173 2.02 2.66 -12.17
CA SER A 173 0.79 1.92 -11.86
C SER A 173 0.78 0.52 -12.49
N SER A 174 1.32 0.40 -13.70
CA SER A 174 1.40 -0.87 -14.44
C SER A 174 2.40 -1.83 -13.83
N HIS A 175 3.57 -1.32 -13.40
CA HIS A 175 4.59 -2.10 -12.67
C HIS A 175 3.99 -2.81 -11.45
N GLY A 176 3.19 -2.07 -10.67
CA GLY A 176 2.45 -2.62 -9.53
C GLY A 176 1.48 -3.74 -9.89
N VAL A 177 0.68 -3.55 -10.94
CA VAL A 177 -0.35 -4.52 -11.36
C VAL A 177 0.26 -5.79 -11.95
N ASP A 178 1.29 -5.66 -12.78
CA ASP A 178 1.90 -6.76 -13.53
C ASP A 178 2.68 -7.74 -12.62
N ALA A 179 3.04 -7.32 -11.41
CA ALA A 179 3.69 -8.17 -10.42
C ALA A 179 2.77 -9.24 -9.79
N PHE A 180 1.45 -9.19 -10.02
CA PHE A 180 0.48 -10.06 -9.36
C PHE A 180 -0.37 -10.88 -10.33
N GLU A 181 -0.78 -12.07 -9.87
CA GLU A 181 -1.80 -12.82 -10.58
C GLU A 181 -3.15 -12.07 -10.60
N LYS A 182 -3.87 -12.15 -11.72
CA LYS A 182 -5.15 -11.45 -11.92
C LYS A 182 -6.18 -11.70 -10.80
N LYS A 183 -6.20 -12.89 -10.21
CA LYS A 183 -7.12 -13.23 -9.11
C LYS A 183 -6.77 -12.48 -7.81
N VAL A 184 -5.47 -12.31 -7.54
CA VAL A 184 -4.97 -11.53 -6.39
C VAL A 184 -5.34 -10.07 -6.60
N VAL A 185 -5.05 -9.50 -7.77
CA VAL A 185 -5.44 -8.12 -8.13
C VAL A 185 -6.94 -7.88 -7.91
N LEU A 186 -7.81 -8.79 -8.36
CA LEU A 186 -9.27 -8.65 -8.19
C LEU A 186 -9.74 -8.72 -6.74
N ALA A 187 -9.08 -9.52 -5.90
CA ALA A 187 -9.42 -9.63 -4.48
C ALA A 187 -8.95 -8.38 -3.71
N TYR A 188 -7.73 -7.93 -3.99
CA TYR A 188 -7.13 -6.71 -3.44
C TYR A 188 -7.89 -5.46 -3.85
N LEU A 189 -8.39 -5.39 -5.09
CA LEU A 189 -9.25 -4.29 -5.54
C LEU A 189 -10.44 -4.05 -4.61
N GLY A 190 -11.02 -5.10 -4.02
CA GLY A 190 -12.08 -4.93 -3.03
C GLY A 190 -11.59 -4.32 -1.71
N MET A 191 -10.39 -4.64 -1.27
CA MET A 191 -9.77 -4.01 -0.09
C MET A 191 -9.38 -2.57 -0.37
N ILE A 192 -8.84 -2.27 -1.56
CA ILE A 192 -8.55 -0.90 -2.00
C ILE A 192 -9.81 -0.06 -2.01
N LEU A 193 -10.90 -0.56 -2.59
CA LEU A 193 -12.17 0.16 -2.55
C LEU A 193 -12.64 0.34 -1.10
N ALA A 194 -12.62 -0.70 -0.28
CA ALA A 194 -13.11 -0.65 1.10
C ALA A 194 -12.34 0.30 2.03
N THR A 195 -11.06 0.55 1.76
CA THR A 195 -10.19 1.43 2.55
C THR A 195 -10.25 2.89 2.11
N ASN A 196 -10.90 3.17 0.98
CA ASN A 196 -11.03 4.51 0.43
C ASN A 196 -12.43 5.12 0.71
N PRO A 197 -12.51 6.45 0.89
CA PRO A 197 -13.79 7.16 1.03
C PRO A 197 -14.77 6.88 -0.13
N PRO A 198 -16.11 6.86 0.11
CA PRO A 198 -17.09 6.48 -0.92
C PRO A 198 -17.07 7.33 -2.20
N ASP A 199 -16.70 8.60 -2.11
CA ASP A 199 -16.49 9.51 -3.23
C ASP A 199 -15.25 9.11 -4.03
N GLU A 200 -14.11 8.91 -3.38
CA GLU A 200 -12.86 8.47 -4.02
C GLU A 200 -12.98 7.06 -4.62
N GLN A 201 -13.80 6.17 -4.05
CA GLN A 201 -14.10 4.87 -4.65
C GLN A 201 -14.75 5.00 -6.05
N ARG A 202 -15.64 5.99 -6.24
CA ARG A 202 -16.33 6.21 -7.52
C ARG A 202 -15.40 6.79 -8.57
N GLU A 203 -14.41 7.58 -8.16
CA GLU A 203 -13.39 8.08 -9.07
C GLU A 203 -12.43 6.94 -9.44
N PHE A 204 -11.91 6.23 -8.45
CA PHE A 204 -10.96 5.14 -8.67
C PHE A 204 -11.49 4.05 -9.59
N ILE A 205 -12.76 3.67 -9.46
CA ILE A 205 -13.32 2.63 -10.33
C ILE A 205 -13.38 3.07 -11.79
N MET A 206 -13.46 4.39 -12.06
CA MET A 206 -13.50 4.90 -13.43
C MET A 206 -12.14 4.81 -14.11
N ASP A 207 -11.05 4.92 -13.34
CA ASP A 207 -9.67 4.72 -13.79
C ASP A 207 -9.39 3.25 -14.16
N ILE A 208 -10.20 2.31 -13.64
CA ILE A 208 -10.02 0.89 -13.90
C ILE A 208 -10.59 0.50 -15.28
N PRO A 209 -9.83 -0.22 -16.12
CA PRO A 209 -10.30 -0.74 -17.40
C PRO A 209 -11.63 -1.51 -17.27
N LEU A 210 -12.55 -1.28 -18.21
CA LEU A 210 -13.90 -1.87 -18.20
C LEU A 210 -13.90 -3.40 -17.99
N PRO A 211 -13.00 -4.19 -18.62
CA PRO A 211 -12.96 -5.64 -18.38
C PRO A 211 -12.70 -6.00 -16.91
N ILE A 212 -11.81 -5.26 -16.23
CA ILE A 212 -11.47 -5.47 -14.81
C ILE A 212 -12.66 -5.06 -13.93
N ARG A 213 -13.32 -3.94 -14.24
CA ARG A 213 -14.56 -3.54 -13.54
C ARG A 213 -15.65 -4.60 -13.61
N MET A 214 -15.87 -5.17 -14.79
CA MET A 214 -16.86 -6.23 -14.99
C MET A 214 -16.48 -7.50 -14.24
N ALA A 215 -15.21 -7.91 -14.31
CA ALA A 215 -14.70 -9.05 -13.55
C ALA A 215 -14.84 -8.83 -12.03
N TYR A 216 -14.59 -7.62 -11.54
CA TYR A 216 -14.78 -7.27 -10.14
C TYR A 216 -16.26 -7.37 -9.72
N ARG A 217 -17.17 -6.83 -10.54
CA ARG A 217 -18.61 -6.88 -10.28
C ARG A 217 -19.14 -8.31 -10.25
N LEU A 218 -18.69 -9.18 -11.16
CA LEU A 218 -19.17 -10.55 -11.30
C LEU A 218 -18.55 -11.51 -10.26
N VAL A 219 -17.25 -11.37 -9.99
CA VAL A 219 -16.47 -12.33 -9.19
C VAL A 219 -15.74 -11.65 -8.04
N GLY A 220 -15.08 -10.51 -8.30
CA GLY A 220 -14.23 -9.81 -7.32
C GLY A 220 -14.93 -9.45 -6.01
N LYS A 221 -16.18 -8.95 -6.06
CA LYS A 221 -16.96 -8.66 -4.83
C LYS A 221 -17.12 -9.87 -3.93
N ARG A 222 -17.36 -11.06 -4.51
CA ARG A 222 -17.50 -12.30 -3.73
C ARG A 222 -16.16 -12.75 -3.16
N LEU A 223 -15.08 -12.64 -3.95
CA LEU A 223 -13.72 -12.96 -3.50
C LEU A 223 -13.30 -12.06 -2.33
N TYR A 224 -13.45 -10.75 -2.50
CA TYR A 224 -13.21 -9.76 -1.45
C TYR A 224 -13.99 -10.06 -0.17
N ARG A 225 -15.31 -10.28 -0.29
CA ARG A 225 -16.15 -10.57 0.90
C ARG A 225 -15.72 -11.84 1.61
N LYS A 226 -15.36 -12.88 0.85
CA LYS A 226 -14.85 -14.13 1.43
C LYS A 226 -13.53 -13.86 2.15
N GLN A 227 -12.56 -13.24 1.49
CA GLN A 227 -11.24 -12.94 2.06
C GLN A 227 -11.35 -12.07 3.32
N TYR A 228 -12.14 -11.01 3.29
CA TYR A 228 -12.33 -10.13 4.44
C TYR A 228 -12.99 -10.87 5.61
N ALA A 229 -14.04 -11.67 5.36
CA ALA A 229 -14.70 -12.43 6.41
C ALA A 229 -13.80 -13.53 7.00
N THR A 230 -12.91 -14.12 6.18
CA THR A 230 -11.91 -15.07 6.66
C THR A 230 -10.85 -14.36 7.51
N LEU A 231 -10.33 -13.21 7.08
CA LEU A 231 -9.34 -12.43 7.84
C LEU A 231 -9.92 -11.90 9.16
N PHE A 232 -11.17 -11.46 9.15
CA PHE A 232 -11.80 -10.81 10.30
C PHE A 232 -13.13 -11.49 10.68
N PRO A 233 -13.08 -12.71 11.26
CA PRO A 233 -14.29 -13.41 11.69
C PRO A 233 -15.14 -12.53 12.62
N GLY A 234 -16.44 -12.46 12.33
CA GLY A 234 -17.39 -11.67 13.12
C GLY A 234 -17.40 -10.16 12.87
N ARG A 235 -16.46 -9.61 12.07
CA ARG A 235 -16.52 -8.20 11.66
C ARG A 235 -17.47 -8.01 10.47
N ALA A 236 -18.20 -6.90 10.47
CA ALA A 236 -19.02 -6.53 9.33
C ALA A 236 -18.11 -6.22 8.13
N VAL A 237 -18.34 -6.91 7.00
CA VAL A 237 -17.57 -6.67 5.78
C VAL A 237 -17.92 -5.29 5.22
N PRO A 238 -16.94 -4.38 5.05
CA PRO A 238 -17.17 -3.07 4.44
C PRO A 238 -17.84 -3.21 3.06
N LYS A 239 -18.78 -2.32 2.79
CA LYS A 239 -19.43 -2.28 1.48
C LYS A 239 -18.48 -1.62 0.49
N THR A 240 -18.33 -2.24 -0.67
CA THR A 240 -17.72 -1.64 -1.85
C THR A 240 -18.81 -1.24 -2.84
N ILE A 241 -18.51 -0.28 -3.72
CA ILE A 241 -19.36 0.16 -4.85
C ILE A 241 -19.83 -0.99 -5.74
#